data_AF-A0A9P3ETE5-F1
#
_entry.id   AF-A0A9P3ETE5-F1
#
_cell.length_a   1.000
_cell.length_b   1.000
_cell.length_c   1.000
_cell.angle_alpha   90.00
_cell.angle_beta   90.00
_cell.angle_gamma   90.00
#
_symmetry.space_group_name_H-M   'P 1'
#
loop_
_entity.id
_entity.type
_entity.pdbx_description
1 polymer ?
#
loop_
_entity_poly.entity_id
_entity_poly.type
_entity_poly.pdbx_seq_one_letter_code
_entity_poly.pdbx_strand_id
1 'polypeptide(L)'
;MAINLHQVQAAEFLLSRGADVHASNAKGDTAFYEVAGGILQPRETYDKKIEGGIRAQDEMVTILQEVSGDDRMMDQPDAAGRTPRQLRSETRSRWRQIGADAVTGRGRGRA
;
A
#
# COMPACT_ATOMS: atom_id res chain seq x y z
N MET A 1 3.01 1.08 -11.37
CA MET A 1 4.04 0.22 -10.76
C MET A 1 4.11 0.58 -9.29
N ALA A 2 3.81 -0.36 -8.38
CA ALA A 2 3.80 -0.09 -6.96
C ALA A 2 5.20 -0.26 -6.37
N ILE A 3 5.95 0.82 -6.18
CA ILE A 3 7.38 0.73 -5.85
C ILE A 3 7.60 0.09 -4.47
N ASN A 4 6.76 0.44 -3.49
CA ASN A 4 6.89 -0.06 -2.11
C ASN A 4 6.41 -1.52 -1.96
N LEU A 5 5.49 -1.96 -2.82
CA LEU A 5 4.86 -3.28 -2.70
C LEU A 5 5.69 -4.42 -3.30
N HIS A 6 6.66 -4.13 -4.17
CA HIS A 6 7.59 -5.14 -4.68
C HIS A 6 8.77 -5.39 -3.73
N GLN A 7 8.89 -4.61 -2.65
CA GLN A 7 9.99 -4.75 -1.68
C GLN A 7 9.70 -5.77 -0.58
N VAL A 8 8.64 -6.58 -0.69
CA VAL A 8 8.77 -8.05 -0.60
C VAL A 8 9.84 -8.57 0.36
N GLN A 9 10.86 -9.10 -0.31
CA GLN A 9 12.06 -9.72 0.22
C GLN A 9 12.94 -8.75 1.03
N ALA A 10 12.90 -7.45 0.75
CA ALA A 10 13.66 -6.47 1.52
C ALA A 10 13.03 -6.24 2.89
N ALA A 11 11.69 -6.21 2.97
CA ALA A 11 10.97 -6.16 4.25
C ALA A 11 11.23 -7.42 5.07
N GLU A 12 11.07 -8.61 4.47
CA GLU A 12 11.41 -9.89 5.13
C GLU A 12 12.85 -9.91 5.64
N PHE A 13 13.80 -9.45 4.83
CA PHE A 13 15.21 -9.41 5.22
C PHE A 13 15.45 -8.47 6.40
N LEU A 14 14.87 -7.27 6.40
CA LEU A 14 15.00 -6.33 7.51
C LEU A 14 14.36 -6.87 8.80
N LEU A 15 13.19 -7.49 8.68
CA LEU A 15 12.50 -8.14 9.79
C LEU A 15 13.33 -9.32 10.35
N SER A 16 13.95 -10.12 9.48
CA SER A 16 14.86 -11.21 9.89
C SER A 16 16.09 -10.72 10.66
N ARG A 17 16.46 -9.44 10.49
CA ARG A 17 17.57 -8.78 11.20
C ARG A 17 17.12 -8.10 12.50
N GLY A 18 15.86 -8.26 12.91
CA GLY A 18 15.33 -7.66 14.13
C GLY A 18 14.87 -6.21 13.96
N ALA A 19 14.51 -5.80 12.74
CA ALA A 19 13.84 -4.51 12.55
C ALA A 19 12.54 -4.47 13.34
N ASP A 20 12.34 -3.39 14.10
CA ASP A 20 11.13 -3.18 14.90
C ASP A 20 9.96 -2.83 13.98
N VAL A 21 9.01 -3.77 13.84
CA VAL A 21 7.79 -3.60 13.05
C VAL A 21 6.80 -2.61 13.68
N HIS A 22 6.96 -2.32 14.97
CA HIS A 22 6.12 -1.37 15.70
C HIS A 22 6.66 0.06 15.65
N ALA A 23 7.84 0.27 15.06
CA ALA A 23 8.41 1.60 14.91
C ALA A 23 7.50 2.49 14.06
N SER A 24 7.31 3.72 14.52
CA SER A 24 6.63 4.77 13.77
C SER A 24 7.64 5.82 13.31
N ASN A 25 7.40 6.39 12.13
CA ASN A 25 8.21 7.49 11.62
C ASN A 25 7.88 8.80 12.39
N ALA A 26 8.54 9.91 12.05
CA ALA A 26 8.31 11.21 12.69
C ALA A 26 6.87 11.76 12.55
N LYS A 27 6.04 11.18 11.67
CA LYS A 27 4.62 11.51 11.48
C LYS A 27 3.69 10.55 12.21
N GLY A 28 4.23 9.57 12.93
CA GLY A 28 3.44 8.51 13.57
C GLY A 28 3.02 7.40 12.61
N ASP A 29 3.51 7.39 11.36
CA ASP A 29 3.16 6.34 10.42
C ASP A 29 3.96 5.07 10.75
N THR A 30 3.25 3.96 10.95
CA THR A 30 3.85 2.64 11.15
C THR A 30 4.19 1.98 9.81
N ALA A 31 4.97 0.89 9.84
CA ALA A 31 5.24 0.10 8.63
C ALA A 31 3.94 -0.33 7.91
N PHE A 32 2.89 -0.67 8.67
CA PHE A 32 1.56 -0.98 8.15
C PHE A 32 0.90 0.19 7.42
N TYR A 33 1.08 1.41 7.93
CA TYR A 33 0.54 2.62 7.30
C TYR A 33 1.16 2.85 5.92
N GLU A 34 2.48 2.74 5.80
CA GLU A 34 3.19 2.90 4.52
C GLU A 34 2.78 1.83 3.48
N VAL A 35 2.55 0.59 3.92
CA VAL A 35 2.06 -0.50 3.05
C VAL A 35 0.61 -0.27 2.64
N ALA A 36 -0.23 0.20 3.56
CA ALA A 36 -1.62 0.55 3.29
C ALA A 36 -1.76 1.69 2.27
N GLY A 37 -0.80 2.63 2.26
CA GLY A 37 -0.76 3.78 1.36
C GLY A 37 -0.31 3.48 -0.06
N GLY A 38 0.38 2.36 -0.29
CA GLY A 38 0.78 1.78 -1.59
C GLY A 38 0.89 2.76 -2.79
N ILE A 39 2.11 3.10 -3.23
CA ILE A 39 2.30 4.05 -4.34
C ILE A 39 2.24 3.37 -5.70
N LEU A 40 1.06 3.24 -6.34
CA LEU A 40 0.96 2.83 -7.75
C LEU A 40 1.36 3.96 -8.71
N GLN A 41 2.50 3.82 -9.38
CA GLN A 41 2.86 4.73 -10.48
C GLN A 41 1.94 4.50 -11.70
N PRO A 42 1.36 5.56 -12.32
CA PRO A 42 0.31 5.42 -13.34
C PRO A 42 0.76 4.93 -14.74
N ARG A 43 1.99 4.43 -14.91
CA ARG A 43 2.64 4.52 -16.22
C ARG A 43 2.39 3.39 -17.23
N GLU A 44 1.48 2.43 -16.99
CA GLU A 44 1.02 1.47 -18.04
C GLU A 44 -0.08 0.51 -17.53
N THR A 45 -1.01 0.18 -18.45
CA THR A 45 -2.15 -0.77 -18.39
C THR A 45 -2.76 -1.05 -17.01
N TYR A 46 -3.88 -0.37 -16.76
CA TYR A 46 -4.48 -0.20 -15.43
C TYR A 46 -5.10 -1.46 -14.83
N ASP A 47 -5.89 -2.25 -15.55
CA ASP A 47 -6.66 -3.34 -14.93
C ASP A 47 -5.81 -4.48 -14.34
N LYS A 48 -4.90 -5.07 -15.13
CA LYS A 48 -4.02 -6.15 -14.66
C LYS A 48 -3.06 -5.71 -13.54
N LYS A 49 -2.68 -4.42 -13.49
CA LYS A 49 -1.79 -3.88 -12.43
C LYS A 49 -2.55 -3.48 -11.16
N ILE A 50 -3.84 -3.14 -11.23
CA ILE A 50 -4.64 -2.89 -10.02
C ILE A 50 -4.77 -4.19 -9.21
N GLU A 51 -5.12 -5.30 -9.86
CA GLU A 51 -5.17 -6.62 -9.18
C GLU A 51 -3.80 -7.04 -8.64
N GLY A 52 -2.73 -6.87 -9.43
CA GLY A 52 -1.37 -7.15 -8.97
C GLY A 52 -0.93 -6.27 -7.79
N GLY A 53 -1.32 -4.99 -7.78
CA GLY A 53 -1.06 -4.07 -6.67
C GLY A 53 -1.86 -4.42 -5.42
N ILE A 54 -3.13 -4.82 -5.57
CA ILE A 54 -3.95 -5.30 -4.45
C ILE A 54 -3.32 -6.56 -3.86
N ARG A 55 -2.93 -7.52 -4.70
CA ARG A 55 -2.29 -8.77 -4.26
C ARG A 55 -0.97 -8.51 -3.52
N ALA A 56 -0.11 -7.64 -4.06
CA ALA A 56 1.15 -7.30 -3.41
C ALA A 56 0.95 -6.53 -2.10
N GLN A 57 -0.11 -5.70 -2.01
CA GLN A 57 -0.51 -5.05 -0.75
C GLN A 57 -1.01 -6.07 0.28
N ASP A 58 -1.79 -7.07 -0.15
CA ASP A 58 -2.28 -8.12 0.74
C ASP A 58 -1.13 -9.00 1.25
N GLU A 59 -0.23 -9.42 0.36
CA GLU A 59 0.95 -10.24 0.71
C GLU A 59 1.87 -9.54 1.72
N MET A 60 2.15 -8.25 1.51
CA MET A 60 2.96 -7.48 2.45
C MET A 60 2.27 -7.30 3.81
N VAL A 61 0.94 -7.07 3.84
CA VAL A 61 0.19 -6.99 5.11
C VAL A 61 0.23 -8.32 5.84
N THR A 62 0.07 -9.45 5.12
CA THR A 62 0.16 -10.79 5.72
C THR A 62 1.53 -11.03 6.34
N ILE A 63 2.63 -10.72 5.64
CA ILE A 63 3.99 -10.89 6.19
C ILE A 63 4.20 -10.03 7.44
N LEU A 64 3.76 -8.78 7.42
CA LEU A 64 3.87 -7.91 8.58
C LEU A 64 3.00 -8.41 9.77
N GLN A 65 1.82 -8.97 9.51
CA GLN A 65 0.97 -9.61 10.53
C GLN A 65 1.62 -10.86 11.11
N GLU A 66 2.17 -11.73 10.26
CA GLU A 66 2.85 -12.96 10.69
C GLU A 66 4.07 -12.66 11.57
N VAL A 67 4.84 -11.63 11.22
CA VAL A 67 6.04 -11.26 11.98
C VAL A 67 5.70 -10.50 13.26
N SER A 68 4.70 -9.61 13.22
CA SER A 68 4.27 -8.85 14.41
C SER A 68 3.49 -9.70 15.40
N GLY A 69 2.81 -10.76 14.95
CA GLY A 69 1.91 -11.57 15.76
C GLY A 69 0.69 -10.82 16.30
N ASP A 70 0.45 -9.57 15.85
CA ASP A 70 -0.62 -8.70 16.35
C ASP A 70 -1.32 -7.95 15.20
N ASP A 71 -2.59 -8.29 14.96
CA ASP A 71 -3.44 -7.62 13.95
C ASP A 71 -3.86 -6.20 14.37
N ARG A 72 -3.66 -5.81 15.65
CA ARG A 72 -4.07 -4.50 16.16
C ARG A 72 -3.34 -3.33 15.52
N MET A 73 -2.18 -3.57 14.89
CA MET A 73 -1.46 -2.52 14.16
C MET A 73 -2.29 -1.95 13.00
N MET A 74 -3.19 -2.73 12.41
CA MET A 74 -4.09 -2.27 11.34
C MET A 74 -5.17 -1.30 11.85
N ASP A 75 -5.42 -1.30 13.16
CA ASP A 75 -6.36 -0.42 13.86
C ASP A 75 -5.68 0.76 14.57
N GLN A 76 -4.33 0.81 14.58
CA GLN A 76 -3.58 1.87 15.24
C GLN A 76 -3.59 3.15 14.37
N PRO A 77 -4.08 4.29 14.88
CA PRO A 77 -4.10 5.54 14.12
C PRO A 77 -2.72 6.22 14.05
N ASP A 78 -2.45 6.92 12.95
CA ASP A 78 -1.32 7.85 12.78
C ASP A 78 -1.50 9.11 13.68
N ALA A 79 -0.54 10.04 13.65
CA ALA A 79 -0.66 11.29 14.40
C ALA A 79 -1.84 12.18 13.94
N ALA A 80 -2.42 11.91 12.76
CA ALA A 80 -3.60 12.57 12.23
C ALA A 80 -4.91 11.81 12.55
N GLY A 81 -4.86 10.72 13.32
CA GLY A 81 -6.04 9.93 13.70
C GLY A 81 -6.50 8.92 12.64
N ARG A 82 -5.74 8.71 11.56
CA ARG A 82 -6.10 7.83 10.44
C ARG A 82 -5.51 6.46 10.64
N THR A 83 -6.32 5.42 10.42
CA THR A 83 -5.85 4.04 10.55
C THR A 83 -5.34 3.47 9.22
N PRO A 84 -4.38 2.53 9.25
CA PRO A 84 -3.95 1.79 8.06
C PRO A 84 -5.12 1.13 7.31
N ARG A 85 -6.16 0.64 8.03
CA ARG A 85 -7.38 0.11 7.40
C ARG A 85 -8.12 1.15 6.56
N GLN A 86 -8.29 2.37 7.06
CA GLN A 86 -8.92 3.45 6.32
C GLN A 86 -8.10 3.81 5.08
N LEU A 87 -6.80 3.99 5.25
CA LEU A 87 -5.88 4.33 4.16
C LEU A 87 -5.85 3.26 3.06
N ARG A 88 -5.89 1.98 3.42
CA ARG A 88 -5.96 0.85 2.48
C ARG A 88 -7.21 0.91 1.62
N SER A 89 -8.36 1.22 2.22
CA SER A 89 -9.63 1.36 1.51
C SER A 89 -9.62 2.53 0.53
N GLU A 90 -9.13 3.69 0.99
CA GLU A 90 -8.99 4.89 0.17
C GLU A 90 -8.03 4.68 -1.00
N THR A 91 -6.89 4.05 -0.74
CA THR A 91 -5.87 3.76 -1.75
C THR A 91 -6.41 2.87 -2.85
N ARG A 92 -7.13 1.80 -2.51
CA ARG A 92 -7.80 0.91 -3.48
C ARG A 92 -8.86 1.63 -4.30
N SER A 93 -9.65 2.48 -3.64
CA SER A 93 -10.69 3.27 -4.29
C SER A 93 -10.06 4.25 -5.29
N ARG A 94 -8.98 4.92 -4.89
CA ARG A 94 -8.19 5.80 -5.76
C ARG A 94 -7.60 5.06 -6.94
N TRP A 95 -7.05 3.87 -6.75
CA TRP A 95 -6.51 3.06 -7.84
C TRP A 95 -7.58 2.68 -8.87
N ARG A 96 -8.76 2.27 -8.41
CA ARG A 96 -9.90 1.98 -9.28
C ARG A 96 -10.38 3.22 -10.04
N GLN A 97 -10.44 4.37 -9.37
CA GLN A 97 -10.82 5.63 -9.99
C GLN A 97 -9.80 6.05 -11.06
N ILE A 98 -8.51 6.00 -10.76
CA ILE A 98 -7.44 6.29 -11.73
C ILE A 98 -7.51 5.32 -12.92
N GLY A 99 -7.80 4.04 -12.69
CA GLY A 99 -8.02 3.06 -13.76
C GLY A 99 -9.21 3.42 -14.65
N ALA A 100 -10.35 3.78 -14.05
CA ALA A 100 -11.54 4.20 -14.76
C ALA A 100 -11.32 5.52 -15.55
N ASP A 101 -10.64 6.50 -14.96
CA ASP A 101 -10.30 7.77 -15.59
C ASP A 101 -9.34 7.58 -16.77
N ALA A 102 -8.42 6.61 -16.67
CA ALA A 102 -7.51 6.28 -17.76
C ALA A 102 -8.16 5.51 -18.92
N VAL A 103 -9.19 4.72 -18.63
CA VAL A 103 -10.01 4.05 -19.66
C VAL A 103 -10.89 5.08 -20.38
N THR A 104 -11.47 6.03 -19.64
CA THR A 104 -12.36 7.07 -20.19
C THR A 104 -11.61 8.25 -20.84
N GLY A 105 -10.39 8.56 -20.40
CA GLY A 105 -9.58 9.68 -20.87
C GLY A 105 -8.91 9.50 -22.23
N ARG A 106 -9.04 8.33 -22.88
CA ARG A 106 -8.41 8.05 -24.19
C ARG A 106 -9.15 8.70 -25.39
N GLY A 107 -10.13 9.57 -25.14
CA GLY A 107 -11.03 10.11 -26.16
C GLY A 107 -11.23 11.63 -26.18
N ARG A 108 -10.39 12.46 -25.55
CA ARG A 108 -10.50 13.92 -25.70
C ARG A 108 -9.14 14.61 -25.85
N GLY A 109 -8.81 14.89 -27.10
CA GLY A 109 -8.04 16.08 -27.48
C GLY A 109 -6.54 15.86 -27.72
N ARG A 110 -6.18 15.60 -28.98
CA ARG A 110 -5.14 16.36 -29.66
C ARG A 110 -5.61 16.67 -31.08
N ALA A 111 -5.33 17.91 -31.46
CA ALA A 111 -5.80 18.66 -32.63
C ALA A 111 -5.47 18.00 -33.98
#